data_AF-A0A0Q8HN44-F1
#
_entry.id   AF-A0A0Q8HN44-F1
#
_cell.length_a   1.000
_cell.length_b   1.000
_cell.length_c   1.000
_cell.angle_alpha   90.00
_cell.angle_beta   90.00
_cell.angle_gamma   90.00
#
_symmetry.space_group_name_H-M   'P 1'
#
loop_
_entity.id
_entity.type
_entity.pdbx_description
1 polymer ?
#
loop_
_entity_poly.entity_id
_entity_poly.type
_entity_poly.pdbx_seq_one_letter_code
_entity_poly.pdbx_strand_id
1 'polypeptide(L)'
;MKMRVMVLGSGVIGTTSAYYLARAGFEVVVVDRQPAAAMETSFANAGQVSPGYASPWAAPGVPLKAIKWLLQRHAPLAIKAD
;
A
#
# COMPACT_ATOMS: atom_id res chain seq x y z
N MET A 1 0.59 3.97 31.72
CA MET A 1 1.35 3.05 30.84
C MET A 1 1.24 3.56 29.41
N LYS A 2 2.33 3.64 28.63
CA LYS A 2 2.24 3.95 27.19
C LYS A 2 1.72 2.70 26.47
N MET A 3 0.78 2.88 25.54
CA MET A 3 0.24 1.79 24.74
C MET A 3 1.26 1.41 23.67
N ARG A 4 1.59 0.12 23.55
CA ARG A 4 2.65 -0.39 22.67
C ARG A 4 2.06 -0.98 21.40
N VAL A 5 2.66 -0.66 20.24
CA VAL A 5 2.22 -1.13 18.92
C VAL A 5 3.39 -1.77 18.20
N MET A 6 3.16 -2.96 17.64
CA MET A 6 4.11 -3.62 16.75
C MET A 6 3.65 -3.46 15.30
N VAL A 7 4.55 -2.96 14.45
CA VAL A 7 4.34 -2.84 13.01
C VAL A 7 5.21 -3.89 12.32
N LEU A 8 4.57 -4.76 11.53
CA LEU A 8 5.26 -5.80 10.76
C LEU A 8 5.50 -5.28 9.32
N GLY A 9 6.77 -5.11 8.97
CA GLY A 9 7.23 -4.56 7.70
C GLY A 9 7.65 -3.10 7.80
N SER A 10 8.76 -2.78 7.14
CA SER A 10 9.44 -1.48 7.06
C SER A 10 9.45 -0.91 5.64
N GLY A 11 8.53 -1.38 4.79
CA GLY A 11 8.17 -0.70 3.54
C GLY A 11 7.46 0.63 3.78
N VAL A 12 7.11 1.34 2.71
CA VAL A 12 6.53 2.69 2.78
C VAL A 12 5.30 2.79 3.70
N ILE A 13 4.41 1.79 3.66
CA ILE A 13 3.20 1.77 4.51
C ILE A 13 3.53 1.54 5.98
N GLY A 14 4.43 0.59 6.28
CA GLY A 14 4.81 0.29 7.66
C GLY A 14 5.54 1.45 8.32
N THR A 15 6.52 2.04 7.62
CA THR A 15 7.30 3.18 8.12
C THR A 15 6.44 4.43 8.34
N THR A 16 5.52 4.75 7.42
CA THR A 16 4.60 5.88 7.60
C THR A 16 3.61 5.64 8.74
N SER A 17 3.07 4.42 8.86
CA SER A 17 2.21 4.05 9.99
C SER A 17 2.94 4.19 11.33
N ALA A 18 4.17 3.68 11.43
CA ALA A 18 4.99 3.76 12.63
C ALA A 18 5.29 5.22 13.03
N TYR A 19 5.60 6.08 12.05
CA TYR A 19 5.82 7.50 12.28
C TYR A 19 4.59 8.19 12.90
N TYR A 20 3.40 8.00 12.31
CA TYR A 20 2.19 8.64 12.81
C TYR A 20 1.74 8.08 14.17
N LEU A 21 1.92 6.78 14.41
CA LEU A 21 1.68 6.16 15.71
C LEU A 21 2.63 6.70 16.78
N ALA A 22 3.93 6.80 16.50
CA ALA A 22 4.89 7.37 17.43
C ALA A 22 4.55 8.83 17.76
N ARG A 23 4.14 9.62 16.75
CA ARG A 23 3.65 10.98 16.92
C ARG A 23 2.38 11.10 17.76
N ALA A 24 1.52 10.09 17.72
CA ALA A 24 0.31 10.02 18.55
C ALA A 24 0.61 9.54 19.99
N GLY A 25 1.88 9.32 20.35
CA GLY A 25 2.33 9.01 21.71
C GLY A 25 2.46 7.52 22.03
N PHE A 26 2.25 6.65 21.04
CA PHE A 26 2.45 5.21 21.17
C PHE A 26 3.93 4.85 21.26
N GLU A 27 4.25 3.79 21.99
CA GLU A 27 5.56 3.13 21.87
C GLU A 27 5.51 2.17 20.68
N VAL A 28 6.31 2.42 19.65
CA VAL A 28 6.24 1.66 18.39
C VAL A 28 7.50 0.82 18.20
N VAL A 29 7.30 -0.46 17.89
CA VAL A 29 8.36 -1.36 17.44
C VAL A 29 8.07 -1.76 16.01
N VAL A 30 9.03 -1.54 15.12
CA VAL A 30 8.96 -2.01 13.72
C VAL A 30 9.83 -3.25 13.58
N VAL A 31 9.27 -4.32 13.02
CA VAL A 31 9.97 -5.58 12.74
C VAL A 31 9.91 -5.85 11.26
N ASP A 32 11.06 -6.07 10.64
CA ASP A 32 11.17 -6.49 9.23
C ASP A 32 12.03 -7.75 9.13
N ARG A 33 11.78 -8.56 8.12
CA ARG A 33 12.58 -9.73 7.77
C ARG A 33 13.87 -9.33 7.05
N GLN A 34 13.86 -8.21 6.35
CA GLN A 34 14.99 -7.70 5.58
C GLN A 34 16.00 -6.97 6.47
N PRO A 35 17.29 -6.94 6.09
CA PRO A 35 18.34 -6.33 6.92
C PRO A 35 18.29 -4.78 6.96
N ALA A 36 17.49 -4.15 6.10
CA ALA A 36 17.31 -2.71 6.05
C ALA A 36 15.88 -2.35 5.61
N ALA A 37 15.49 -1.09 5.85
CA ALA A 37 14.18 -0.60 5.47
C ALA A 37 13.99 -0.57 3.96
N ALA A 38 12.73 -0.77 3.52
CA ALA A 38 12.33 -0.64 2.14
C ALA A 38 13.08 -1.52 1.13
N MET A 39 13.60 -2.70 1.51
CA MET A 39 14.42 -3.55 0.63
C MET A 39 13.65 -4.40 -0.42
N GLU A 40 12.31 -4.40 -0.40
CA GLU A 40 11.47 -5.13 -1.38
C GLU A 40 10.71 -4.14 -2.29
N THR A 41 9.38 -4.24 -2.43
CA THR A 41 8.56 -3.40 -3.34
C THR A 41 8.79 -1.90 -3.17
N SER A 42 9.16 -1.45 -1.97
CA SER A 42 9.43 -0.03 -1.70
C SER A 42 10.81 0.46 -2.18
N PHE A 43 11.77 -0.43 -2.47
CA PHE A 43 13.19 -0.09 -2.76
C PHE A 43 13.35 0.76 -4.01
N ALA A 44 12.72 0.31 -5.09
CA ALA A 44 12.85 0.87 -6.42
C ALA A 44 11.48 0.95 -7.12
N ASN A 45 10.49 1.43 -6.37
CA ASN A 45 9.21 1.78 -7.00
C ASN A 45 9.40 3.00 -7.92
N ALA A 46 8.59 3.13 -8.96
CA ALA A 46 8.71 4.22 -9.93
C ALA A 46 8.40 5.63 -9.37
N GLY A 47 8.09 5.75 -8.06
CA GLY A 47 7.74 7.02 -7.43
C GLY A 47 6.42 7.61 -7.92
N GLN A 48 5.61 6.84 -8.65
CA GLN A 48 4.36 7.33 -9.21
C GLN A 48 3.32 7.56 -8.11
N VAL A 49 2.86 8.80 -8.00
CA VAL A 49 1.71 9.15 -7.16
C VAL A 49 0.48 9.25 -8.06
N SER A 50 -0.50 8.36 -7.84
CA SER A 50 -1.73 8.31 -8.63
C SER A 50 -2.91 8.90 -7.82
N PRO A 51 -3.26 10.18 -8.01
CA PRO A 51 -4.36 10.81 -7.27
C PRO A 51 -5.73 10.22 -7.61
N GLY A 52 -5.90 9.59 -8.78
CA GLY A 52 -7.17 9.03 -9.24
C GLY A 52 -7.45 7.59 -8.80
N TYR A 53 -6.44 6.85 -8.35
CA TYR A 53 -6.60 5.47 -7.89
C TYR A 53 -5.38 4.99 -7.09
N ALA A 54 -5.55 4.79 -5.79
CA ALA A 54 -4.50 4.36 -4.86
C ALA A 54 -4.67 2.92 -4.34
N SER A 55 -5.69 2.19 -4.81
CA SER A 55 -5.94 0.83 -4.33
C SER A 55 -4.99 -0.18 -5.01
N PRO A 56 -4.39 -1.12 -4.26
CA PRO A 56 -3.57 -2.19 -4.84
C PRO A 56 -4.37 -2.98 -5.87
N TRP A 57 -3.76 -3.35 -6.98
CA TRP A 57 -4.41 -4.20 -7.99
C TRP A 57 -4.71 -5.61 -7.47
N ALA A 58 -3.97 -6.07 -6.46
CA ALA A 58 -4.19 -7.33 -5.77
C ALA A 58 -5.15 -7.22 -4.57
N ALA A 59 -5.80 -6.07 -4.34
CA ALA A 59 -6.68 -5.91 -3.19
C ALA A 59 -7.96 -6.78 -3.31
N PRO A 60 -8.55 -7.22 -2.17
CA PRO A 60 -9.85 -7.86 -2.16
C PRO A 60 -10.89 -7.00 -2.89
N GLY A 61 -11.67 -7.62 -3.78
CA GLY A 61 -12.71 -6.95 -4.58
C GLY A 61 -12.24 -6.30 -5.89
N VAL A 62 -10.93 -6.30 -6.21
CA VAL A 62 -10.45 -5.83 -7.52
C VAL A 62 -10.99 -6.68 -8.69
N PRO A 63 -11.11 -8.03 -8.61
CA PRO A 63 -11.69 -8.80 -9.72
C PRO A 63 -13.12 -8.38 -10.07
N LEU A 64 -13.96 -8.16 -9.05
CA LEU A 64 -15.33 -7.63 -9.23
C LEU A 64 -15.33 -6.23 -9.84
N LYS A 65 -14.43 -5.34 -9.38
CA LYS A 65 -14.25 -4.01 -10.00
C LYS A 65 -13.78 -4.10 -11.45
N ALA A 66 -12.88 -5.03 -11.77
CA ALA A 66 -12.37 -5.24 -13.12
C ALA A 66 -13.49 -5.64 -14.08
N ILE A 67 -14.35 -6.58 -13.69
CA ILE A 67 -15.54 -6.94 -14.49
C ILE A 67 -16.44 -5.71 -14.71
N LYS A 68 -16.67 -4.90 -13.67
CA LYS A 68 -17.46 -3.67 -13.80
C LYS A 68 -16.80 -2.65 -14.73
N TRP A 69 -15.48 -2.53 -14.71
CA TRP A 69 -14.72 -1.63 -15.58
C TRP A 69 -14.81 -2.02 -17.05
N LEU A 70 -14.84 -3.31 -17.38
CA LEU A 70 -15.03 -3.77 -18.76
C LEU A 70 -16.35 -3.28 -19.37
N LEU A 71 -17.36 -2.99 -18.55
CA LEU A 71 -18.66 -2.47 -18.98
C LEU A 71 -18.75 -0.93 -18.93
N GLN A 72 -17.70 -0.23 -18.47
CA GLN A 72 -17.69 1.23 -18.33
C GLN A 72 -16.99 1.91 -19.50
N ARG A 73 -17.65 2.91 -20.09
CA ARG A 73 -17.14 3.66 -21.25
C ARG A 73 -15.82 4.40 -20.99
N HIS A 74 -15.60 4.88 -19.75
CA HIS A 74 -14.39 5.59 -19.34
C HIS A 74 -13.77 4.89 -18.12
N ALA A 75 -13.37 3.63 -18.29
CA ALA A 75 -12.77 2.84 -17.23
C ALA A 75 -11.24 2.92 -17.22
N PRO A 76 -10.61 2.75 -16.04
CA PRO A 76 -9.15 2.63 -15.91
C PRO A 76 -8.60 1.30 -16.49
N LEU A 77 -9.47 0.32 -16.76
CA LEU A 77 -9.15 -0.94 -17.44
C LEU A 77 -10.04 -1.06 -18.68
N ALA A 78 -9.42 -1.18 -19.86
CA ALA A 78 -10.11 -1.41 -21.13
C ALA A 78 -9.43 -2.55 -21.89
N ILE A 79 -10.23 -3.50 -22.38
CA ILE A 79 -9.77 -4.58 -23.25
C ILE A 79 -10.53 -4.41 -24.57
N LYS A 80 -9.81 -4.40 -25.69
CA LYS A 80 -10.38 -4.40 -27.04
C LYS A 80 -9.85 -5.64 -27.74
N ALA A 81 -10.72 -6.32 -28.49
CA ALA A 81 -10.24 -7.27 -29.48
C ALA A 81 -9.74 -6.47 -30.69
N ASP A 82 -8.56 -6.86 -31.16
CA ASP A 82 -7.87 -6.33 -32.33
C ASP A 82 -8.77 -6.34 -33.58
#